data_AF-A0A7C2ZN82-F1
#
_entry.id   AF-A0A7C2ZN82-F1
#
_cell.length_a   1.000
_cell.length_b   1.000
_cell.length_c   1.000
_cell.angle_alpha   90.00
_cell.angle_beta   90.00
_cell.angle_gamma   90.00
#
_symmetry.space_group_name_H-M   'P 1'
#
loop_
_entity.id
_entity.type
_entity.pdbx_description
1 polymer ?
#
loop_
_entity_poly.entity_id
_entity_poly.type
_entity_poly.pdbx_seq_one_letter_code
_entity_poly.pdbx_strand_id
1 'polypeptide(L)'
;MWNSSYKYLFWKVILSLFTGFTLYLPFSKYELWPLAFFVLVALLRFQDAIFWLLTGFFFFFLSLRCASIAAIEFGGVNPFLFYTLFTLFALFLSLYQFYLPIKLWQTLFKRFLWALPFLYVFFELLRSYFPYGGFPWLILGSLSVYMPIIKDSLLYTNLYIHSLFLLLTSLFLLQKRFKALFFLWIVFFVMGLLAIKEKEDKLREAKTVRVALVQTAVPQKDKLNREAFRRHSEDITGLVEKAIKDRPQLVILPESALYFFFSEEEDDYNIRLKDLSIKVPILVGLIDIREGMRPYNSAYLLAEGRAVDYYDKVRLFPIGEYMPQPFGFLKEFFPAIGGIDYVSGDRIRPLEYKGISVATPICFEVAYFDLVKSLSKKANFIAVLTNDGWFKNSDCTHQHYLWGRIRALETGKYVLWVNNSSDTGFIDPYGRPIKRMSYMEKGVVVYEVKAVQ
;
A
#
# COMPACT_ATOMS: atom_id res chain seq x y z
N MET A 1 21.54 -16.29 -43.05
CA MET A 1 22.37 -15.25 -42.40
C MET A 1 21.44 -14.18 -41.81
N TRP A 2 21.25 -14.14 -40.48
CA TRP A 2 20.47 -13.06 -39.86
C TRP A 2 21.25 -11.74 -39.96
N ASN A 3 20.61 -10.72 -40.55
CA ASN A 3 21.15 -9.37 -40.72
C ASN A 3 21.64 -8.82 -39.38
N SER A 4 22.80 -8.15 -39.34
CA SER A 4 23.48 -7.67 -38.11
C SER A 4 22.54 -6.89 -37.15
N SER A 5 21.59 -6.13 -37.70
CA SER A 5 20.57 -5.38 -36.95
C SER A 5 19.64 -6.27 -36.11
N TYR A 6 19.22 -7.43 -36.64
CA TYR A 6 18.34 -8.35 -35.93
C TYR A 6 19.02 -9.00 -34.73
N LYS A 7 20.31 -9.35 -34.85
CA LYS A 7 21.08 -9.90 -33.72
C LYS A 7 21.19 -8.87 -32.59
N TYR A 8 21.42 -7.61 -32.91
CA TYR A 8 21.52 -6.54 -31.91
C TYR A 8 20.19 -6.31 -31.18
N LEU A 9 19.08 -6.24 -31.92
CA LEU A 9 17.74 -6.11 -31.33
C LEU A 9 17.39 -7.33 -30.45
N PHE A 10 17.71 -8.53 -30.92
CA PHE A 10 17.48 -9.77 -30.17
C PHE A 10 18.21 -9.77 -28.82
N TRP A 11 19.50 -9.43 -28.81
CA TRP A 11 20.27 -9.34 -27.56
C TRP A 11 19.74 -8.24 -26.62
N LYS A 12 19.29 -7.11 -27.15
CA LYS A 12 18.63 -6.06 -26.34
C LYS A 12 17.37 -6.57 -25.67
N VAL A 13 16.52 -7.30 -26.40
CA VAL A 13 15.27 -7.85 -25.84
C VAL A 13 15.58 -8.82 -24.72
N ILE A 14 16.54 -9.73 -24.91
CA ILE A 14 16.98 -10.68 -23.88
C ILE A 14 17.53 -9.95 -22.66
N LEU A 15 18.41 -8.98 -22.85
CA LEU A 15 18.98 -8.21 -21.75
C LEU A 15 17.91 -7.44 -20.99
N SER A 16 16.93 -6.86 -21.70
CA SER A 16 15.80 -6.14 -21.10
C SER A 16 14.89 -7.07 -20.30
N LEU A 17 14.60 -8.26 -20.82
CA LEU A 17 13.85 -9.31 -20.13
C LEU A 17 14.55 -9.70 -18.82
N PHE A 18 15.84 -10.02 -18.90
CA PHE A 18 16.63 -10.41 -17.74
C PHE A 18 16.70 -9.28 -16.70
N THR A 19 16.94 -8.05 -17.15
CA THR A 19 17.03 -6.87 -16.27
C THR A 19 15.69 -6.55 -15.61
N GLY A 20 14.59 -6.61 -16.36
CA GLY A 20 13.24 -6.37 -15.87
C GLY A 20 12.77 -7.45 -14.88
N PHE A 21 13.05 -8.72 -15.17
CA PHE A 21 12.82 -9.82 -14.23
C PHE A 21 13.63 -9.65 -12.94
N THR A 22 14.91 -9.27 -13.06
CA THR A 22 15.79 -9.04 -11.90
C THR A 22 15.28 -7.87 -11.05
N LEU A 23 14.69 -6.83 -11.65
CA LEU A 23 14.10 -5.69 -10.92
C LEU A 23 12.78 -6.05 -10.23
N TYR A 24 12.03 -7.02 -10.75
CA TYR A 24 10.80 -7.52 -10.11
C TYR A 24 11.11 -8.22 -8.77
N LEU A 25 12.22 -8.98 -8.69
CA LEU A 25 12.56 -9.78 -7.51
C LEU A 25 12.61 -8.98 -6.18
N PRO A 26 13.22 -7.78 -6.12
CA PRO A 26 13.13 -6.88 -4.96
C PRO A 26 11.70 -6.56 -4.47
N PHE A 27 10.72 -6.48 -5.37
CA PHE A 27 9.32 -6.12 -5.07
C PHE A 27 8.39 -7.34 -4.98
N SER A 28 8.93 -8.53 -5.22
CA SER A 28 8.21 -9.79 -5.07
C SER A 28 8.27 -10.26 -3.62
N LYS A 29 7.50 -11.30 -3.29
CA LYS A 29 7.57 -11.99 -1.99
C LYS A 29 8.96 -12.55 -1.62
N TYR A 30 9.91 -12.61 -2.56
CA TYR A 30 11.26 -13.10 -2.31
C TYR A 30 12.19 -12.03 -1.69
N GLU A 31 11.80 -10.75 -1.74
CA GLU A 31 12.51 -9.65 -1.06
C GLU A 31 14.02 -9.56 -1.41
N LEU A 32 14.42 -9.92 -2.64
CA LEU A 32 15.83 -9.93 -3.08
C LEU A 32 16.35 -8.51 -3.42
N TRP A 33 16.24 -7.59 -2.46
CA TRP A 33 16.52 -6.16 -2.63
C TRP A 33 17.94 -5.81 -3.12
N PRO A 34 19.04 -6.55 -2.81
CA PRO A 34 20.36 -6.18 -3.33
C PRO A 34 20.45 -6.25 -4.86
N LEU A 35 19.59 -7.05 -5.50
CA LEU A 35 19.51 -7.17 -6.95
C LEU A 35 19.13 -5.85 -7.63
N ALA A 36 18.44 -4.95 -6.92
CA ALA A 36 18.10 -3.64 -7.43
C ALA A 36 19.34 -2.83 -7.85
N PHE A 37 20.44 -2.88 -7.08
CA PHE A 37 21.65 -2.11 -7.43
C PHE A 37 22.27 -2.55 -8.75
N PHE A 38 22.29 -3.86 -9.04
CA PHE A 38 22.80 -4.38 -10.31
C PHE A 38 21.96 -3.89 -11.49
N VAL A 39 20.64 -3.90 -11.34
CA VAL A 39 19.73 -3.40 -12.37
C VAL A 39 19.88 -1.89 -12.55
N LEU A 40 19.92 -1.11 -11.47
CA LEU A 40 20.08 0.34 -11.54
C LEU A 40 21.43 0.72 -12.17
N VAL A 41 22.52 0.01 -11.86
CA VAL A 41 23.82 0.20 -12.52
C VAL A 41 23.71 -0.15 -14.01
N ALA A 42 23.04 -1.25 -14.37
CA ALA A 42 22.83 -1.64 -15.76
C ALA A 42 22.03 -0.57 -16.53
N LEU A 43 20.94 -0.05 -15.97
CA LEU A 43 20.14 1.03 -16.56
C LEU A 43 20.98 2.30 -16.79
N LEU A 44 21.75 2.74 -15.79
CA LEU A 44 22.60 3.93 -15.89
C LEU A 44 23.76 3.74 -16.89
N ARG A 45 24.24 2.50 -17.08
CA ARG A 45 25.28 2.15 -18.04
C ARG A 45 24.73 2.05 -19.46
N PHE A 46 23.60 1.38 -19.64
CA PHE A 46 22.93 1.16 -20.92
C PHE A 46 21.85 2.23 -21.12
N GLN A 47 22.31 3.41 -21.54
CA GLN A 47 21.50 4.62 -21.73
C GLN A 47 20.65 4.59 -23.02
N ASP A 48 20.06 3.43 -23.34
CA ASP A 48 19.25 3.21 -24.54
C ASP A 48 17.76 3.23 -24.16
N ALA A 49 16.97 4.03 -24.88
CA ALA A 49 15.57 4.27 -24.51
C ALA A 49 14.69 3.02 -24.69
N ILE A 50 14.98 2.17 -25.69
CA ILE A 50 14.22 0.94 -25.95
C ILE A 50 14.57 -0.11 -24.89
N PHE A 51 15.84 -0.21 -24.49
CA PHE A 51 16.26 -1.06 -23.38
C PHE A 51 15.53 -0.69 -22.07
N TRP A 52 15.45 0.61 -21.75
CA TRP A 52 14.71 1.10 -20.58
C TRP A 52 13.21 0.79 -20.67
N LEU A 53 12.59 1.04 -21.84
CA LEU A 53 11.18 0.73 -22.09
C LEU A 53 10.86 -0.76 -21.93
N LEU A 54 11.66 -1.64 -22.52
CA LEU A 54 11.42 -3.09 -22.40
C LEU A 54 11.68 -3.58 -20.98
N THR A 55 12.73 -3.07 -20.32
CA THR A 55 13.02 -3.39 -18.91
C THR A 55 11.85 -3.01 -18.00
N GLY A 56 11.34 -1.78 -18.13
CA GLY A 56 10.19 -1.31 -17.37
C GLY A 56 8.91 -2.10 -17.68
N PHE A 57 8.71 -2.51 -18.94
CA PHE A 57 7.55 -3.29 -19.34
C PHE A 57 7.54 -4.65 -18.63
N PHE A 58 8.65 -5.41 -18.70
CA PHE A 58 8.75 -6.69 -18.01
C PHE A 58 8.65 -6.53 -16.48
N PHE A 59 9.26 -5.49 -15.92
CA PHE A 59 9.17 -5.18 -14.50
C PHE A 59 7.71 -4.96 -14.05
N PHE A 60 6.98 -4.04 -14.68
CA PHE A 60 5.59 -3.74 -14.30
C PHE A 60 4.65 -4.90 -14.58
N PHE A 61 4.80 -5.57 -15.72
CA PHE A 61 3.95 -6.71 -16.09
C PHE A 61 4.07 -7.84 -15.06
N LEU A 62 5.30 -8.19 -14.65
CA LEU A 62 5.52 -9.23 -13.64
C LEU A 62 5.07 -8.80 -12.25
N SER A 63 5.35 -7.55 -11.87
CA SER A 63 5.07 -7.05 -10.51
C SER A 63 3.59 -6.86 -10.22
N LEU A 64 2.78 -6.57 -11.24
CA LEU A 64 1.35 -6.25 -11.10
C LEU A 64 0.42 -7.36 -11.61
N ARG A 65 0.97 -8.49 -12.06
CA ARG A 65 0.18 -9.60 -12.65
C ARG A 65 -0.93 -10.11 -11.72
N CYS A 66 -0.78 -9.96 -10.40
CA CYS A 66 -1.77 -10.33 -9.40
C CYS A 66 -3.12 -9.59 -9.57
N ALA A 67 -3.15 -8.46 -10.28
CA ALA A 67 -4.39 -7.79 -10.67
C ALA A 67 -5.33 -8.67 -11.51
N SER A 68 -4.79 -9.68 -12.21
CA SER A 68 -5.57 -10.69 -12.94
C SER A 68 -6.52 -11.47 -12.03
N ILE A 69 -6.14 -11.71 -10.77
CA ILE A 69 -6.98 -12.45 -9.81
C ILE A 69 -8.26 -11.65 -9.56
N ALA A 70 -8.11 -10.39 -9.18
CA ALA A 70 -9.24 -9.51 -8.91
C ALA A 70 -10.15 -9.36 -10.13
N ALA A 71 -9.58 -9.06 -11.29
CA ALA A 71 -10.35 -8.76 -12.50
C ALA A 71 -11.02 -9.99 -13.11
N ILE A 72 -10.29 -11.10 -13.26
CA ILE A 72 -10.80 -12.30 -13.95
C ILE A 72 -11.66 -13.14 -13.01
N GLU A 73 -11.17 -13.46 -11.81
CA GLU A 73 -11.86 -14.41 -10.93
C GLU A 73 -13.05 -13.78 -10.21
N PHE A 74 -12.90 -12.54 -9.72
CA PHE A 74 -13.95 -11.88 -8.94
C PHE A 74 -14.73 -10.86 -9.77
N GLY A 75 -14.09 -10.18 -10.72
CA GLY A 75 -14.75 -9.25 -11.64
C GLY A 75 -15.40 -9.93 -12.85
N GLY A 76 -15.08 -11.19 -13.14
CA GLY A 76 -15.63 -11.91 -14.31
C GLY A 76 -15.16 -11.36 -15.66
N VAL A 77 -14.06 -10.59 -15.69
CA VAL A 77 -13.50 -10.05 -16.93
C VAL A 77 -12.92 -11.19 -17.76
N ASN A 78 -13.23 -11.19 -19.07
CA ASN A 78 -12.66 -12.15 -20.00
C ASN A 78 -11.11 -12.11 -19.96
N PRO A 79 -10.41 -13.25 -19.82
CA PRO A 79 -8.95 -13.26 -19.71
C PRO A 79 -8.21 -12.59 -20.86
N PHE A 80 -8.66 -12.79 -22.10
CA PHE A 80 -8.03 -12.20 -23.28
C PHE A 80 -8.12 -10.67 -23.21
N LEU A 81 -9.31 -10.14 -22.96
CA LEU A 81 -9.53 -8.70 -22.78
C LEU A 81 -8.68 -8.14 -21.63
N PHE A 82 -8.66 -8.81 -20.47
CA PHE A 82 -7.87 -8.38 -19.33
C PHE A 82 -6.39 -8.28 -19.70
N TYR A 83 -5.80 -9.34 -20.25
CA TYR A 83 -4.37 -9.35 -20.59
C TYR A 83 -4.02 -8.34 -21.68
N THR A 84 -4.92 -8.05 -22.63
CA THR A 84 -4.76 -6.97 -23.60
C THR A 84 -4.67 -5.61 -22.90
N LEU A 85 -5.66 -5.27 -22.07
CA LEU A 85 -5.69 -3.99 -21.35
C LEU A 85 -4.54 -3.86 -20.35
N PHE A 86 -4.22 -4.95 -19.65
CA PHE A 86 -3.12 -5.01 -18.70
C PHE A 86 -1.75 -4.83 -19.39
N THR A 87 -1.58 -5.39 -20.60
CA THR A 87 -0.37 -5.16 -21.41
C THR A 87 -0.23 -3.69 -21.78
N LEU A 88 -1.32 -3.04 -22.20
CA LEU A 88 -1.32 -1.60 -22.50
C LEU A 88 -1.01 -0.77 -21.25
N PHE A 89 -1.56 -1.15 -20.10
CA PHE A 89 -1.29 -0.48 -18.83
C PHE A 89 0.18 -0.62 -18.40
N ALA A 90 0.75 -1.83 -18.47
CA ALA A 90 2.18 -2.05 -18.18
C ALA A 90 3.08 -1.28 -19.15
N LEU A 91 2.70 -1.21 -20.43
CA LEU A 91 3.42 -0.40 -21.43
C LEU A 91 3.33 1.09 -21.11
N PHE A 92 2.15 1.60 -20.73
CA PHE A 92 1.96 2.98 -20.29
C PHE A 92 2.85 3.33 -19.10
N LEU A 93 2.84 2.49 -18.04
CA LEU A 93 3.72 2.69 -16.87
C LEU A 93 5.20 2.67 -17.26
N SER A 94 5.60 1.78 -18.15
CA SER A 94 6.98 1.71 -18.63
C SER A 94 7.38 2.94 -19.46
N LEU A 95 6.48 3.39 -20.36
CA LEU A 95 6.68 4.63 -21.11
C LEU A 95 6.90 5.80 -20.15
N TYR A 96 6.02 5.91 -19.15
CA TYR A 96 6.04 6.99 -18.19
C TYR A 96 7.28 6.99 -17.29
N GLN A 97 7.60 5.85 -16.68
CA GLN A 97 8.60 5.75 -15.63
C GLN A 97 10.01 5.43 -16.13
N PHE A 98 10.14 4.77 -17.28
CA PHE A 98 11.44 4.34 -17.82
C PHE A 98 11.79 5.09 -19.11
N TYR A 99 10.91 5.12 -20.10
CA TYR A 99 11.23 5.71 -21.41
C TYR A 99 11.32 7.24 -21.38
N LEU A 100 10.34 7.94 -20.78
CA LEU A 100 10.32 9.41 -20.76
C LEU A 100 11.53 10.01 -20.03
N PRO A 101 11.94 9.55 -18.82
CA PRO A 101 13.13 10.09 -18.14
C PRO A 101 14.41 9.97 -18.98
N ILE A 102 14.68 8.78 -19.55
CA ILE A 102 15.89 8.57 -20.35
C ILE A 102 15.83 9.36 -21.66
N LYS A 103 14.66 9.46 -22.30
CA LYS A 103 14.50 10.20 -23.55
C LYS A 103 14.70 11.70 -23.32
N LEU A 104 14.11 12.25 -22.26
CA LEU A 104 14.29 13.65 -21.87
C LEU A 104 15.74 13.95 -21.47
N TRP A 105 16.39 13.03 -20.77
CA TRP A 105 17.81 13.13 -20.46
C TRP A 105 18.67 13.13 -21.74
N GLN A 106 18.41 12.22 -22.68
CA GLN A 106 19.15 12.15 -23.95
C GLN A 106 19.00 13.42 -24.80
N THR A 107 17.86 14.09 -24.75
CA THR A 107 17.61 15.31 -25.53
C THR A 107 18.17 16.56 -24.87
N LEU A 108 18.01 16.72 -23.55
CA LEU A 108 18.33 17.98 -22.86
C LEU A 108 19.58 17.93 -21.98
N PHE A 109 19.92 16.76 -21.43
CA PHE A 109 20.91 16.64 -20.34
C PHE A 109 21.97 15.56 -20.58
N LYS A 110 22.16 15.10 -21.82
CA LYS A 110 23.03 13.96 -22.16
C LYS A 110 24.47 14.08 -21.65
N ARG A 111 24.98 15.32 -21.51
CA ARG A 111 26.33 15.60 -20.96
C ARG A 111 26.42 15.40 -19.44
N PHE A 112 25.29 15.39 -18.74
CA PHE A 112 25.18 15.38 -17.29
C PHE A 112 24.48 14.10 -16.81
N LEU A 113 25.21 12.99 -16.72
CA LEU A 113 24.63 11.71 -16.27
C LEU A 113 24.00 11.80 -14.87
N TRP A 114 24.48 12.72 -14.02
CA TRP A 114 23.91 12.96 -12.70
C TRP A 114 22.48 13.50 -12.73
N ALA A 115 22.00 14.05 -13.85
CA ALA A 115 20.62 14.52 -13.99
C ALA A 115 19.60 13.36 -14.13
N LEU A 116 20.04 12.20 -14.63
CA LEU A 116 19.16 11.07 -14.91
C LEU A 116 18.47 10.50 -13.64
N PRO A 117 19.16 10.31 -12.49
CA PRO A 117 18.50 10.00 -11.22
C PRO A 117 17.37 10.96 -10.83
N PHE A 118 17.59 12.27 -10.95
CA PHE A 118 16.59 13.28 -10.59
C PHE A 118 15.38 13.23 -11.53
N LEU A 119 15.62 13.04 -12.83
CA LEU A 119 14.54 12.87 -13.81
C LEU A 119 13.73 11.61 -13.51
N TYR A 120 14.36 10.49 -13.18
CA TYR A 120 13.62 9.28 -12.82
C TYR A 120 12.71 9.50 -11.61
N VAL A 121 13.24 10.10 -10.54
CA VAL A 121 12.49 10.39 -9.31
C VAL A 121 11.39 11.43 -9.56
N PHE A 122 11.63 12.41 -10.42
CA PHE A 122 10.59 13.37 -10.83
C PHE A 122 9.39 12.66 -11.47
N PHE A 123 9.62 11.69 -12.36
CA PHE A 123 8.55 10.89 -12.95
C PHE A 123 7.92 9.90 -11.94
N GLU A 124 8.67 9.38 -10.96
CA GLU A 124 8.05 8.62 -9.84
C GLU A 124 7.08 9.48 -9.05
N LEU A 125 7.50 10.71 -8.71
CA LEU A 125 6.68 11.67 -7.98
C LEU A 125 5.45 12.07 -8.81
N LEU A 126 5.63 12.40 -10.09
CA LEU A 126 4.53 12.78 -10.97
C LEU A 126 3.51 11.64 -11.11
N ARG A 127 3.98 10.39 -11.33
CA ARG A 127 3.13 9.20 -11.40
C ARG A 127 2.34 8.95 -10.11
N SER A 128 2.92 9.33 -8.97
CA SER A 128 2.30 9.09 -7.65
C SER A 128 1.07 9.96 -7.40
N TYR A 129 0.92 11.09 -8.10
CA TYR A 129 -0.21 12.02 -7.91
C TYR A 129 -1.03 12.25 -9.19
N PHE A 130 -0.50 11.92 -10.36
CA PHE A 130 -1.13 12.17 -11.66
C PHE A 130 -1.00 10.98 -12.62
N PRO A 131 -2.03 10.67 -13.43
CA PRO A 131 -3.39 11.26 -13.46
C PRO A 131 -4.32 10.64 -12.40
N TYR A 132 -5.49 11.25 -12.18
CA TYR A 132 -6.59 10.69 -11.37
C TYR A 132 -6.22 10.34 -9.91
N GLY A 133 -5.43 11.19 -9.26
CA GLY A 133 -4.90 10.92 -7.91
C GLY A 133 -3.64 10.08 -7.90
N GLY A 134 -3.19 9.57 -9.04
CA GLY A 134 -1.91 8.90 -9.23
C GLY A 134 -1.85 7.46 -8.70
N PHE A 135 -0.73 6.81 -8.99
CA PHE A 135 -0.46 5.42 -8.65
C PHE A 135 0.92 5.31 -8.00
N PRO A 136 1.05 5.58 -6.68
CA PRO A 136 2.32 5.57 -5.95
C PRO A 136 2.85 4.15 -5.68
N TRP A 137 2.74 3.21 -6.63
CA TRP A 137 3.15 1.81 -6.45
C TRP A 137 4.54 1.53 -7.05
N LEU A 138 5.24 0.51 -6.54
CA LEU A 138 6.56 0.09 -7.03
C LEU A 138 7.59 1.24 -7.08
N ILE A 139 7.56 2.11 -6.06
CA ILE A 139 8.53 3.21 -5.90
C ILE A 139 9.86 2.64 -5.43
N LEU A 140 10.98 2.99 -6.08
CA LEU A 140 12.30 2.42 -5.77
C LEU A 140 12.68 2.59 -4.29
N GLY A 141 12.39 3.75 -3.71
CA GLY A 141 12.70 4.04 -2.31
C GLY A 141 12.04 3.12 -1.30
N SER A 142 10.98 2.37 -1.66
CA SER A 142 10.35 1.37 -0.77
C SER A 142 11.33 0.25 -0.40
N LEU A 143 12.30 -0.04 -1.26
CA LEU A 143 13.34 -1.04 -1.01
C LEU A 143 14.26 -0.68 0.15
N SER A 144 14.31 0.61 0.53
CA SER A 144 15.11 1.04 1.68
C SER A 144 14.63 0.45 3.00
N VAL A 145 13.38 -0.03 3.10
CA VAL A 145 12.84 -0.73 4.27
C VAL A 145 13.70 -1.93 4.68
N TYR A 146 14.40 -2.55 3.72
CA TYR A 146 15.27 -3.71 3.96
C TYR A 146 16.70 -3.32 4.37
N MET A 147 17.06 -2.04 4.37
CA MET A 147 18.41 -1.56 4.65
C MET A 147 18.56 -1.19 6.13
N PRO A 148 19.36 -1.93 6.93
CA PRO A 148 19.54 -1.64 8.35
C PRO A 148 20.03 -0.21 8.58
N ILE A 149 19.46 0.45 9.60
CA ILE A 149 19.74 1.85 10.02
C ILE A 149 19.31 2.89 8.98
N ILE A 150 19.65 2.71 7.69
CA ILE A 150 19.25 3.59 6.59
C ILE A 150 17.73 3.70 6.48
N LYS A 151 16.99 2.61 6.67
CA LYS A 151 15.52 2.64 6.65
C LYS A 151 14.92 3.65 7.63
N ASP A 152 15.58 3.88 8.77
CA ASP A 152 15.07 4.75 9.83
C ASP A 152 15.21 6.23 9.48
N SER A 153 16.06 6.59 8.51
CA SER A 153 16.12 7.98 8.01
C SER A 153 14.83 8.43 7.32
N LEU A 154 13.92 7.49 6.97
CA LEU A 154 12.58 7.82 6.47
C LEU A 154 11.78 8.72 7.43
N LEU A 155 12.12 8.75 8.71
CA LEU A 155 11.52 9.68 9.68
C LEU A 155 11.75 11.15 9.29
N TYR A 156 12.92 11.47 8.72
CA TYR A 156 13.29 12.83 8.33
C TYR A 156 13.13 13.11 6.83
N THR A 157 12.95 12.06 6.03
CA THR A 157 12.92 12.14 4.57
C THR A 157 11.57 11.65 4.03
N ASN A 158 11.57 11.06 2.83
CA ASN A 158 10.43 10.39 2.23
C ASN A 158 10.95 9.33 1.24
N LEU A 159 10.04 8.52 0.70
CA LEU A 159 10.37 7.48 -0.28
C LEU A 159 11.10 7.99 -1.52
N TYR A 160 10.76 9.16 -2.06
CA TYR A 160 11.39 9.69 -3.27
C TYR A 160 12.84 10.11 -3.04
N ILE A 161 13.15 10.64 -1.84
CA ILE A 161 14.53 10.89 -1.41
C ILE A 161 15.30 9.55 -1.32
N HIS A 162 14.65 8.49 -0.86
CA HIS A 162 15.25 7.16 -0.82
C HIS A 162 15.41 6.55 -2.22
N SER A 163 14.49 6.79 -3.17
CA SER A 163 14.70 6.44 -4.59
C SER A 163 15.94 7.14 -5.15
N LEU A 164 16.10 8.43 -4.84
CA LEU A 164 17.28 9.19 -5.24
C LEU A 164 18.56 8.64 -4.62
N PHE A 165 18.53 8.27 -3.33
CA PHE A 165 19.66 7.61 -2.65
C PHE A 165 20.10 6.33 -3.35
N LEU A 166 19.16 5.46 -3.77
CA LEU A 166 19.47 4.23 -4.49
C LEU A 166 20.10 4.51 -5.87
N LEU A 167 19.51 5.43 -6.62
CA LEU A 167 20.00 5.80 -7.95
C LEU A 167 21.38 6.49 -7.89
N LEU A 168 21.60 7.38 -6.92
CA LEU A 168 22.90 8.03 -6.70
C LEU A 168 23.95 7.04 -6.21
N THR A 169 23.58 6.07 -5.36
CA THR A 169 24.45 4.97 -4.96
C THR A 169 24.92 4.18 -6.19
N SER A 170 24.00 3.74 -7.05
CA SER A 170 24.33 3.05 -8.30
C SER A 170 25.17 3.90 -9.25
N LEU A 171 24.89 5.21 -9.35
CA LEU A 171 25.67 6.13 -10.16
C LEU A 171 27.10 6.27 -9.66
N PHE A 172 27.30 6.46 -8.35
CA PHE A 172 28.64 6.61 -7.77
C PHE A 172 29.45 5.31 -7.84
N LEU A 173 28.79 4.15 -7.72
CA LEU A 173 29.42 2.85 -7.98
C LEU A 173 29.88 2.74 -9.45
N LEU A 174 28.99 3.07 -10.40
CA LEU A 174 29.31 3.04 -11.83
C LEU A 174 30.49 3.97 -12.18
N GLN A 175 30.54 5.15 -11.57
CA GLN A 175 31.60 6.15 -11.77
C GLN A 175 32.84 5.93 -10.88
N LYS A 176 32.86 4.89 -10.04
CA LYS A 176 33.93 4.62 -9.06
C LYS A 176 34.23 5.81 -8.12
N ARG A 177 33.20 6.62 -7.81
CA ARG A 177 33.31 7.79 -6.93
C ARG A 177 33.13 7.41 -5.45
N PHE A 178 34.04 6.59 -4.93
CA PHE A 178 33.90 6.00 -3.58
C PHE A 178 33.84 7.04 -2.45
N LYS A 179 34.50 8.20 -2.57
CA LYS A 179 34.39 9.29 -1.58
C LYS A 179 32.97 9.88 -1.51
N ALA A 180 32.34 10.11 -2.67
CA ALA A 180 30.97 10.62 -2.73
C ALA A 180 29.96 9.56 -2.26
N LEU A 181 30.19 8.29 -2.61
CA LEU A 181 29.42 7.17 -2.09
C LEU A 181 29.50 7.07 -0.57
N PHE A 182 30.70 7.14 0.00
CA PHE A 182 30.92 7.13 1.44
C PHE A 182 30.18 8.28 2.12
N PHE A 183 30.27 9.50 1.57
CA PHE A 183 29.56 10.66 2.12
C PHE A 183 28.03 10.53 2.03
N LEU A 184 27.51 9.99 0.92
CA LEU A 184 26.08 9.74 0.78
C LEU A 184 25.58 8.75 1.85
N TRP A 185 26.31 7.65 2.05
CA TRP A 185 25.94 6.62 3.01
C TRP A 185 26.08 7.08 4.45
N ILE A 186 27.13 7.83 4.80
CA ILE A 186 27.30 8.35 6.17
C ILE A 186 26.18 9.34 6.52
N VAL A 187 25.72 10.18 5.58
CA VAL A 187 24.60 11.11 5.82
C VAL A 187 23.33 10.34 6.17
N PHE A 188 22.95 9.35 5.38
CA PHE A 188 21.76 8.52 5.66
C PHE A 188 21.92 7.66 6.91
N PHE A 189 23.13 7.17 7.18
CA PHE A 189 23.42 6.41 8.38
C PHE A 189 23.27 7.26 9.65
N VAL A 190 23.82 8.48 9.66
CA VAL A 190 23.66 9.42 10.79
C VAL A 190 22.20 9.82 10.96
N MET A 191 21.48 10.14 9.88
CA MET A 191 20.03 10.40 9.95
C MET A 191 19.27 9.21 10.54
N GLY A 192 19.62 7.98 10.16
CA GLY A 192 19.04 6.76 10.70
C GLY A 192 19.28 6.59 12.19
N LEU A 193 20.51 6.82 12.67
CA LEU A 193 20.84 6.77 14.10
C LEU A 193 20.09 7.83 14.91
N LEU A 194 20.00 9.06 14.40
CA LEU A 194 19.24 10.14 15.03
C LEU A 194 17.75 9.78 15.11
N ALA A 195 17.19 9.22 14.03
CA ALA A 195 15.80 8.79 14.00
C ALA A 195 15.50 7.65 14.97
N ILE A 196 16.42 6.68 15.10
CA ILE A 196 16.29 5.59 16.09
C ILE A 196 16.23 6.17 17.51
N LYS A 197 17.15 7.09 17.84
CA LYS A 197 17.17 7.75 19.14
C LYS A 197 15.88 8.50 19.42
N GLU A 198 15.41 9.30 18.46
CA GLU A 198 14.16 10.06 18.61
C GLU A 198 12.95 9.14 18.82
N LYS A 199 12.87 8.02 18.07
CA LYS A 199 11.82 7.01 18.26
C LYS A 199 11.88 6.39 19.64
N GLU A 200 13.08 6.04 20.13
CA GLU A 200 13.26 5.47 21.47
C GLU A 200 12.79 6.42 22.57
N ASP A 201 13.17 7.70 22.49
CA ASP A 201 12.78 8.72 23.47
C ASP A 201 11.25 8.87 23.51
N LYS A 202 10.61 9.00 22.34
CA LYS A 202 9.14 9.06 22.23
C LYS A 202 8.45 7.80 22.76
N LEU A 203 9.02 6.62 22.53
CA LEU A 203 8.45 5.35 23.00
C LEU A 203 8.55 5.15 24.51
N ARG A 204 9.57 5.72 25.16
CA ARG A 204 9.73 5.69 26.62
C ARG A 204 8.67 6.52 27.33
N GLU A 205 8.32 7.67 26.77
CA GLU A 205 7.30 8.59 27.31
C GLU A 205 5.87 8.15 26.97
N ALA A 206 5.70 7.36 25.91
CA ALA A 206 4.39 6.94 25.44
C ALA A 206 3.68 5.96 26.39
N LYS A 207 2.38 6.20 26.58
CA LYS A 207 1.48 5.30 27.30
C LYS A 207 1.32 4.00 26.54
N THR A 208 1.17 2.90 27.26
CA THR A 208 0.88 1.59 26.65
C THR A 208 -0.64 1.43 26.49
N VAL A 209 -1.07 1.00 25.31
CA VAL A 209 -2.47 0.68 24.99
C VAL A 209 -2.54 -0.77 24.51
N ARG A 210 -3.41 -1.56 25.14
CA ARG A 210 -3.66 -2.95 24.72
C ARG A 210 -4.71 -2.97 23.62
N VAL A 211 -4.38 -3.51 22.45
CA VAL A 211 -5.26 -3.53 21.27
C VAL A 211 -5.43 -4.96 20.77
N ALA A 212 -6.65 -5.30 20.35
CA ALA A 212 -6.97 -6.56 19.69
C ALA A 212 -7.32 -6.32 18.22
N LEU A 213 -6.72 -7.09 17.31
CA LEU A 213 -7.00 -7.07 15.88
C LEU A 213 -7.73 -8.35 15.49
N VAL A 214 -8.83 -8.22 14.78
CA VAL A 214 -9.65 -9.35 14.33
C VAL A 214 -9.37 -9.60 12.85
N GLN A 215 -9.01 -10.83 12.49
CA GLN A 215 -8.95 -11.29 11.11
C GLN A 215 -10.13 -12.20 10.84
N THR A 216 -11.07 -11.72 10.03
CA THR A 216 -12.36 -12.36 9.78
C THR A 216 -12.25 -13.60 8.90
N ALA A 217 -11.22 -13.65 8.04
CA ALA A 217 -10.92 -14.70 7.08
C ALA A 217 -12.11 -15.10 6.18
N VAL A 218 -12.98 -14.14 5.86
CA VAL A 218 -14.13 -14.40 4.99
C VAL A 218 -13.63 -14.49 3.54
N PRO A 219 -13.88 -15.61 2.83
CA PRO A 219 -13.53 -15.73 1.42
C PRO A 219 -14.14 -14.60 0.59
N GLN A 220 -13.38 -14.08 -0.38
CA GLN A 220 -13.84 -12.95 -1.19
C GLN A 220 -15.13 -13.28 -1.98
N LYS A 221 -15.31 -14.52 -2.43
CA LYS A 221 -16.55 -14.98 -3.10
C LYS A 221 -17.77 -14.89 -2.19
N ASP A 222 -17.59 -15.20 -0.91
CA ASP A 222 -18.66 -15.14 0.07
C ASP A 222 -19.01 -13.69 0.41
N LYS A 223 -18.01 -12.79 0.48
CA LYS A 223 -18.27 -11.34 0.64
C LYS A 223 -19.09 -10.74 -0.50
N LEU A 224 -18.96 -11.26 -1.72
CA LEU A 224 -19.72 -10.82 -2.89
C LEU A 224 -21.16 -11.38 -2.94
N ASN A 225 -21.49 -12.35 -2.07
CA ASN A 225 -22.84 -12.90 -1.95
C ASN A 225 -23.44 -12.51 -0.59
N ARG A 226 -24.45 -11.65 -0.59
CA ARG A 226 -25.03 -11.08 0.63
C ARG A 226 -25.47 -12.14 1.65
N GLU A 227 -26.09 -13.22 1.22
CA GLU A 227 -26.55 -14.29 2.10
C GLU A 227 -25.39 -15.14 2.68
N ALA A 228 -24.39 -15.45 1.85
CA ALA A 228 -23.16 -16.11 2.32
C ALA A 228 -22.42 -15.23 3.33
N PHE A 229 -22.30 -13.93 3.05
CA PHE A 229 -21.64 -12.99 3.94
C PHE A 229 -22.40 -12.82 5.27
N ARG A 230 -23.74 -12.76 5.23
CA ARG A 230 -24.57 -12.73 6.44
C ARG A 230 -24.29 -13.93 7.35
N ARG A 231 -24.11 -15.14 6.79
CA ARG A 231 -23.78 -16.34 7.58
C ARG A 231 -22.44 -16.24 8.31
N HIS A 232 -21.48 -15.50 7.78
CA HIS A 232 -20.20 -15.25 8.45
C HIS A 232 -20.29 -14.19 9.56
N SER A 233 -21.35 -13.38 9.60
CA SER A 233 -21.47 -12.27 10.56
C SER A 233 -21.60 -12.75 12.01
N GLU A 234 -22.22 -13.91 12.23
CA GLU A 234 -22.25 -14.59 13.55
C GLU A 234 -20.84 -14.92 14.04
N ASP A 235 -20.03 -15.58 13.20
CA ASP A 235 -18.65 -15.91 13.56
C ASP A 235 -17.81 -14.64 13.81
N ILE A 236 -18.02 -13.58 13.03
CA ILE A 236 -17.28 -12.31 13.17
C ILE A 236 -17.59 -11.67 14.52
N THR A 237 -18.86 -11.57 14.90
CA THR A 237 -19.25 -11.04 16.22
C THR A 237 -18.75 -11.94 17.36
N GLY A 238 -18.72 -13.28 17.16
CA GLY A 238 -18.09 -14.21 18.08
C GLY A 238 -16.57 -14.00 18.26
N LEU A 239 -15.85 -13.58 17.20
CA LEU A 239 -14.43 -13.19 17.31
C LEU A 239 -14.26 -11.90 18.12
N VAL A 240 -15.17 -10.93 18.01
CA VAL A 240 -15.16 -9.72 18.84
C VAL A 240 -15.38 -10.07 20.31
N GLU A 241 -16.34 -10.94 20.61
CA GLU A 241 -16.56 -11.44 21.97
C GLU A 241 -15.33 -12.17 22.53
N LYS A 242 -14.66 -12.98 21.70
CA LYS A 242 -13.40 -13.63 22.07
C LYS A 242 -12.31 -12.59 22.36
N ALA A 243 -12.18 -11.56 21.51
CA ALA A 243 -11.21 -10.48 21.70
C ALA A 243 -11.41 -9.74 23.03
N ILE A 244 -12.66 -9.47 23.41
CA ILE A 244 -13.01 -8.79 24.66
C ILE A 244 -12.49 -9.54 25.89
N LYS A 245 -12.40 -10.87 25.85
CA LYS A 245 -11.91 -11.69 26.98
C LYS A 245 -10.45 -11.38 27.36
N ASP A 246 -9.64 -10.94 26.40
CA ASP A 246 -8.24 -10.52 26.62
C ASP A 246 -8.12 -9.09 27.17
N ARG A 247 -9.25 -8.45 27.50
CA ARG A 247 -9.39 -7.10 28.06
C ARG A 247 -8.61 -6.02 27.27
N PRO A 248 -8.76 -5.94 25.94
CA PRO A 248 -8.19 -4.84 25.17
C PRO A 248 -8.89 -3.53 25.52
N GLN A 249 -8.22 -2.41 25.24
CA GLN A 249 -8.78 -1.06 25.31
C GLN A 249 -9.41 -0.63 23.97
N LEU A 250 -9.11 -1.36 22.89
CA LEU A 250 -9.66 -1.15 21.55
C LEU A 250 -9.66 -2.48 20.79
N VAL A 251 -10.78 -2.82 20.16
CA VAL A 251 -10.88 -3.94 19.20
C VAL A 251 -10.99 -3.35 17.80
N ILE A 252 -10.24 -3.89 16.83
CA ILE A 252 -10.23 -3.39 15.45
C ILE A 252 -10.57 -4.52 14.47
N LEU A 253 -11.50 -4.23 13.56
CA LEU A 253 -11.95 -5.09 12.48
C LEU A 253 -11.55 -4.49 11.12
N PRO A 254 -11.40 -5.31 10.08
CA PRO A 254 -10.89 -4.89 8.78
C PRO A 254 -11.92 -4.08 7.97
N GLU A 255 -11.52 -3.69 6.75
CA GLU A 255 -12.39 -3.04 5.77
C GLU A 255 -13.57 -3.93 5.35
N SER A 256 -14.75 -3.32 5.25
CA SER A 256 -16.02 -3.98 4.90
C SER A 256 -16.19 -5.32 5.63
N ALA A 257 -16.10 -5.28 6.96
CA ALA A 257 -16.05 -6.46 7.82
C ALA A 257 -17.39 -7.20 7.87
N LEU A 258 -18.51 -6.49 7.71
CA LEU A 258 -19.86 -7.03 7.79
C LEU A 258 -20.66 -6.69 6.53
N TYR A 259 -21.78 -7.40 6.37
CA TYR A 259 -22.54 -7.45 5.11
C TYR A 259 -23.58 -6.32 4.93
N PHE A 260 -23.98 -5.66 6.01
CA PHE A 260 -25.06 -4.67 6.04
C PHE A 260 -24.53 -3.25 5.72
N PHE A 261 -25.44 -2.37 5.31
CA PHE A 261 -25.18 -0.93 5.20
C PHE A 261 -25.48 -0.22 6.53
N PHE A 262 -24.48 0.45 7.11
CA PHE A 262 -24.52 0.83 8.54
C PHE A 262 -25.71 1.73 8.95
N SER A 263 -26.06 2.72 8.13
CA SER A 263 -27.13 3.70 8.43
C SER A 263 -28.48 3.36 7.79
N GLU A 264 -28.49 2.55 6.74
CA GLU A 264 -29.70 2.21 5.99
C GLU A 264 -30.45 1.02 6.61
N GLU A 265 -29.74 0.09 7.25
CA GLU A 265 -30.29 -1.19 7.71
C GLU A 265 -30.30 -1.29 9.25
N GLU A 266 -31.49 -1.54 9.82
CA GLU A 266 -31.64 -2.05 11.19
C GLU A 266 -31.32 -3.55 11.22
N ASP A 267 -30.01 -3.86 11.27
CA ASP A 267 -29.50 -5.23 11.26
C ASP A 267 -29.15 -5.74 12.68
N ASP A 268 -29.45 -7.01 12.96
CA ASP A 268 -29.19 -7.66 14.25
C ASP A 268 -27.70 -7.64 14.63
N TYR A 269 -26.79 -7.78 13.65
CA TYR A 269 -25.35 -7.73 13.91
C TYR A 269 -24.85 -6.30 14.12
N ASN A 270 -25.51 -5.29 13.54
CA ASN A 270 -25.27 -3.88 13.85
C ASN A 270 -25.63 -3.58 15.32
N ILE A 271 -26.80 -4.05 15.77
CA ILE A 271 -27.24 -3.95 17.17
C ILE A 271 -26.25 -4.67 18.09
N ARG A 272 -25.89 -5.92 17.77
CA ARG A 272 -24.93 -6.70 18.56
C ARG A 272 -23.56 -6.04 18.65
N LEU A 273 -23.05 -5.45 17.56
CA LEU A 273 -21.80 -4.69 17.59
C LEU A 273 -21.89 -3.47 18.51
N LYS A 274 -23.00 -2.73 18.47
CA LYS A 274 -23.25 -1.61 19.38
C LYS A 274 -23.27 -2.09 20.83
N ASP A 275 -23.96 -3.20 21.14
CA ASP A 275 -23.97 -3.77 22.49
C ASP A 275 -22.58 -4.20 22.97
N LEU A 276 -21.79 -4.83 22.12
CA LEU A 276 -20.40 -5.17 22.42
C LEU A 276 -19.54 -3.92 22.64
N SER A 277 -19.84 -2.83 21.93
CA SER A 277 -19.14 -1.54 22.06
C SER A 277 -19.34 -0.85 23.42
N ILE A 278 -20.34 -1.26 24.19
CA ILE A 278 -20.54 -0.82 25.58
C ILE A 278 -19.40 -1.35 26.47
N LYS A 279 -18.88 -2.54 26.18
CA LYS A 279 -17.84 -3.20 26.97
C LYS A 279 -16.44 -2.73 26.60
N VAL A 280 -16.18 -2.50 25.31
CA VAL A 280 -14.90 -2.01 24.79
C VAL A 280 -15.14 -1.19 23.52
N PRO A 281 -14.39 -0.11 23.26
CA PRO A 281 -14.43 0.56 21.96
C PRO A 281 -14.09 -0.39 20.80
N ILE A 282 -14.84 -0.27 19.70
CA ILE A 282 -14.68 -1.09 18.49
C ILE A 282 -14.46 -0.15 17.29
N LEU A 283 -13.35 -0.31 16.58
CA LEU A 283 -13.11 0.31 15.29
C LEU A 283 -13.40 -0.71 14.18
N VAL A 284 -14.34 -0.43 13.29
CA VAL A 284 -14.78 -1.38 12.26
C VAL A 284 -14.93 -0.69 10.90
N GLY A 285 -14.43 -1.34 9.84
CA GLY A 285 -14.67 -0.92 8.47
C GLY A 285 -16.01 -1.45 7.97
N LEU A 286 -16.87 -0.57 7.46
CA LEU A 286 -18.21 -0.89 6.96
C LEU A 286 -18.48 -0.12 5.66
N ILE A 287 -19.41 -0.65 4.86
CA ILE A 287 -20.02 0.11 3.77
C ILE A 287 -21.23 0.84 4.36
N ASP A 288 -21.43 2.08 3.96
CA ASP A 288 -22.51 2.89 4.49
C ASP A 288 -23.24 3.67 3.40
N ILE A 289 -24.56 3.74 3.52
CA ILE A 289 -25.41 4.58 2.67
C ILE A 289 -26.17 5.50 3.63
N ARG A 290 -25.76 6.78 3.67
CA ARG A 290 -26.37 7.80 4.54
C ARG A 290 -27.43 8.62 3.82
N GLU A 291 -27.10 9.04 2.61
CA GLU A 291 -27.93 9.94 1.81
C GLU A 291 -27.93 9.48 0.34
N GLY A 292 -29.12 9.36 -0.25
CA GLY A 292 -29.29 8.89 -1.62
C GLY A 292 -28.93 7.41 -1.77
N MET A 293 -28.26 7.06 -2.89
CA MET A 293 -27.99 5.66 -3.28
C MET A 293 -26.50 5.33 -3.38
N ARG A 294 -25.60 6.29 -3.12
CA ARG A 294 -24.16 6.09 -3.32
C ARG A 294 -23.49 5.70 -2.00
N PRO A 295 -22.68 4.62 -1.98
CA PRO A 295 -22.05 4.14 -0.77
C PRO A 295 -20.80 4.94 -0.39
N TYR A 296 -20.50 4.96 0.89
CA TYR A 296 -19.23 5.34 1.48
C TYR A 296 -18.49 4.07 1.95
N ASN A 297 -17.16 4.09 1.85
CA ASN A 297 -16.29 3.12 2.49
C ASN A 297 -15.79 3.78 3.78
N SER A 298 -16.30 3.34 4.92
CA SER A 298 -16.20 4.07 6.18
C SER A 298 -15.56 3.23 7.28
N ALA A 299 -14.78 3.87 8.13
CA ALA A 299 -14.34 3.32 9.40
C ALA A 299 -15.16 3.96 10.52
N TYR A 300 -15.90 3.15 11.27
CA TYR A 300 -16.71 3.57 12.39
C TYR A 300 -16.03 3.24 13.72
N LEU A 301 -15.94 4.24 14.60
CA LEU A 301 -15.57 4.04 15.99
C LEU A 301 -16.85 3.95 16.83
N LEU A 302 -17.14 2.75 17.32
CA LEU A 302 -18.28 2.45 18.17
C LEU A 302 -17.83 2.42 19.64
N ALA A 303 -18.59 3.09 20.50
CA ALA A 303 -18.43 3.03 21.95
C ALA A 303 -19.75 3.41 22.63
N GLU A 304 -19.98 2.92 23.85
CA GLU A 304 -21.16 3.27 24.65
C GLU A 304 -22.49 2.95 23.92
N GLY A 305 -22.51 1.93 23.07
CA GLY A 305 -23.72 1.52 22.35
C GLY A 305 -24.00 2.31 21.07
N ARG A 306 -23.08 3.18 20.62
CA ARG A 306 -23.31 4.06 19.46
C ARG A 306 -22.03 4.34 18.68
N ALA A 307 -22.17 4.87 17.46
CA ALA A 307 -21.04 5.49 16.77
C ALA A 307 -20.67 6.81 17.47
N VAL A 308 -19.42 6.93 17.90
CA VAL A 308 -18.89 8.13 18.54
C VAL A 308 -18.04 8.98 17.59
N ASP A 309 -17.45 8.36 16.57
CA ASP A 309 -16.71 9.04 15.51
C ASP A 309 -16.69 8.16 14.25
N TYR A 310 -16.37 8.75 13.10
CA TYR A 310 -16.21 8.01 11.85
C TYR A 310 -15.28 8.73 10.86
N TYR A 311 -14.70 7.94 9.96
CA TYR A 311 -13.85 8.39 8.87
C TYR A 311 -14.33 7.77 7.56
N ASP A 312 -14.58 8.59 6.55
CA ASP A 312 -14.90 8.12 5.21
C ASP A 312 -13.64 8.15 4.36
N LYS A 313 -13.41 7.10 3.57
CA LYS A 313 -12.27 6.99 2.67
C LYS A 313 -12.20 8.22 1.75
N VAL A 314 -11.08 8.94 1.81
CA VAL A 314 -10.87 10.19 1.09
C VAL A 314 -10.30 9.90 -0.31
N ARG A 315 -9.25 9.08 -0.41
CA ARG A 315 -8.63 8.69 -1.69
C ARG A 315 -9.21 7.36 -2.16
N LEU A 316 -10.21 7.46 -3.03
CA LEU A 316 -10.83 6.29 -3.68
C LEU A 316 -9.87 5.65 -4.69
N PHE A 317 -9.93 4.33 -4.81
CA PHE A 317 -9.15 3.55 -5.76
C PHE A 317 -9.79 3.61 -7.15
N PRO A 318 -9.08 4.14 -8.18
CA PRO A 318 -9.61 4.24 -9.54
C PRO A 318 -10.05 2.89 -10.11
N ILE A 319 -11.13 2.89 -10.88
CA ILE A 319 -11.78 1.74 -11.55
C ILE A 319 -12.44 0.76 -10.57
N GLY A 320 -11.87 0.56 -9.38
CA GLY A 320 -12.44 -0.31 -8.35
C GLY A 320 -13.55 0.35 -7.53
N GLU A 321 -13.36 1.60 -7.11
CA GLU A 321 -14.32 2.34 -6.26
C GLU A 321 -15.01 3.49 -6.98
N TYR A 322 -14.38 4.02 -8.04
CA TYR A 322 -15.01 4.99 -8.91
C TYR A 322 -14.48 4.89 -10.34
N MET A 323 -15.28 5.32 -11.33
CA MET A 323 -14.80 5.46 -12.71
C MET A 323 -14.19 6.84 -12.97
N PRO A 324 -12.90 6.93 -13.37
CA PRO A 324 -12.30 8.22 -13.71
C PRO A 324 -12.93 8.83 -14.96
N GLN A 325 -13.20 10.13 -14.93
CA GLN A 325 -13.65 10.87 -16.12
C GLN A 325 -12.48 11.04 -17.12
N PRO A 326 -12.71 11.00 -18.45
CA PRO A 326 -14.00 10.87 -19.15
C PRO A 326 -14.44 9.42 -19.42
N PHE A 327 -13.87 8.42 -18.75
CA PHE A 327 -14.06 7.00 -19.07
C PHE A 327 -15.38 6.39 -18.54
N GLY A 328 -16.34 7.22 -18.11
CA GLY A 328 -17.64 6.77 -17.60
C GLY A 328 -18.38 5.83 -18.55
N PHE A 329 -18.27 6.08 -19.86
CA PHE A 329 -18.89 5.26 -20.90
C PHE A 329 -18.46 3.78 -20.87
N LEU A 330 -17.29 3.46 -20.32
CA LEU A 330 -16.81 2.08 -20.24
C LEU A 330 -17.69 1.20 -19.34
N LYS A 331 -18.43 1.78 -18.40
CA LYS A 331 -19.37 1.03 -17.55
C LYS A 331 -20.49 0.36 -18.34
N GLU A 332 -20.90 0.96 -19.46
CA GLU A 332 -21.95 0.43 -20.33
C GLU A 332 -21.46 -0.81 -21.11
N PHE A 333 -20.17 -0.85 -21.45
CA PHE A 333 -19.57 -1.94 -22.21
C PHE A 333 -19.02 -3.07 -21.32
N PHE A 334 -18.69 -2.77 -20.07
CA PHE A 334 -18.03 -3.69 -19.16
C PHE A 334 -18.80 -3.79 -17.83
N PRO A 335 -19.74 -4.75 -17.70
CA PRO A 335 -20.51 -4.94 -16.47
C PRO A 335 -19.64 -5.17 -15.22
N ALA A 336 -18.44 -5.73 -15.39
CA ALA A 336 -17.44 -5.94 -14.34
C ALA A 336 -16.99 -4.65 -13.61
N ILE A 337 -17.13 -3.48 -14.25
CA ILE A 337 -16.80 -2.16 -13.68
C ILE A 337 -18.06 -1.26 -13.60
N GLY A 338 -19.24 -1.85 -13.81
CA GLY A 338 -20.54 -1.16 -13.83
C GLY A 338 -21.15 -0.90 -12.46
N GLY A 339 -20.40 -1.11 -11.36
CA GLY A 339 -20.85 -0.85 -10.00
C GLY A 339 -21.16 0.62 -9.72
N ILE A 340 -21.88 0.88 -8.63
CA ILE A 340 -22.14 2.23 -8.13
C ILE A 340 -20.82 2.84 -7.64
N ASP A 341 -20.54 4.07 -8.07
CA ASP A 341 -19.35 4.81 -7.61
C ASP A 341 -19.51 5.19 -6.13
N TYR A 342 -18.44 4.98 -5.37
CA TYR A 342 -18.37 5.41 -3.97
C TYR A 342 -18.23 6.92 -3.88
N VAL A 343 -18.70 7.47 -2.75
CA VAL A 343 -18.50 8.87 -2.39
C VAL A 343 -17.20 9.03 -1.60
N SER A 344 -16.40 10.03 -1.98
CA SER A 344 -15.17 10.39 -1.29
C SER A 344 -15.48 11.18 -0.02
N GLY A 345 -14.80 10.84 1.07
CA GLY A 345 -14.82 11.60 2.32
C GLY A 345 -14.05 12.92 2.24
N ASP A 346 -14.38 13.85 3.15
CA ASP A 346 -13.74 15.17 3.27
C ASP A 346 -12.94 15.36 4.57
N ARG A 347 -13.09 14.43 5.53
CA ARG A 347 -12.48 14.53 6.88
C ARG A 347 -11.08 13.95 6.93
N ILE A 348 -10.07 14.80 6.89
CA ILE A 348 -8.66 14.40 7.10
C ILE A 348 -8.27 14.65 8.57
N ARG A 349 -8.81 13.84 9.49
CA ARG A 349 -8.46 13.85 10.92
C ARG A 349 -8.48 12.44 11.51
N PRO A 350 -7.72 12.16 12.57
CA PRO A 350 -7.85 10.89 13.27
C PRO A 350 -9.21 10.75 13.97
N LEU A 351 -9.58 9.50 14.23
CA LEU A 351 -10.73 9.14 15.07
C LEU A 351 -10.32 9.24 16.53
N GLU A 352 -11.16 9.84 17.37
CA GLU A 352 -10.79 10.12 18.76
C GLU A 352 -11.85 9.65 19.76
N TYR A 353 -11.41 8.92 20.79
CA TYR A 353 -12.25 8.56 21.92
C TYR A 353 -11.43 8.33 23.20
N LYS A 354 -11.79 9.02 24.29
CA LYS A 354 -11.19 8.89 25.64
C LYS A 354 -9.64 8.87 25.63
N GLY A 355 -9.03 9.75 24.84
CA GLY A 355 -7.57 9.90 24.75
C GLY A 355 -6.85 8.88 23.85
N ILE A 356 -7.59 7.99 23.19
CA ILE A 356 -7.10 7.19 22.05
C ILE A 356 -7.42 7.96 20.78
N SER A 357 -6.39 8.29 20.00
CA SER A 357 -6.50 8.93 18.68
C SER A 357 -5.91 7.98 17.63
N VAL A 358 -6.66 7.65 16.59
CA VAL A 358 -6.28 6.64 15.58
C VAL A 358 -6.38 7.22 14.18
N ALA A 359 -5.27 7.21 13.45
CA ALA A 359 -5.28 7.52 12.03
C ALA A 359 -5.72 6.28 11.26
N THR A 360 -6.77 6.39 10.45
CA THR A 360 -7.43 5.21 9.86
C THR A 360 -7.45 5.23 8.34
N PRO A 361 -6.29 5.24 7.65
CA PRO A 361 -6.29 5.11 6.19
C PRO A 361 -6.88 3.74 5.80
N ILE A 362 -7.78 3.75 4.82
CA ILE A 362 -8.48 2.53 4.39
C ILE A 362 -7.80 1.98 3.11
N CYS A 363 -7.37 0.73 3.17
CA CYS A 363 -6.82 -0.02 2.04
C CYS A 363 -5.70 0.78 1.34
N PHE A 364 -5.85 1.04 0.04
CA PHE A 364 -4.86 1.72 -0.80
C PHE A 364 -4.49 3.13 -0.32
N GLU A 365 -5.26 3.76 0.57
CA GLU A 365 -4.93 5.06 1.17
C GLU A 365 -3.57 5.08 1.86
N VAL A 366 -3.12 3.93 2.38
CA VAL A 366 -1.82 3.78 3.04
C VAL A 366 -0.64 4.12 2.12
N ALA A 367 -0.83 4.07 0.80
CA ALA A 367 0.21 4.41 -0.18
C ALA A 367 0.39 5.93 -0.39
N TYR A 368 -0.57 6.76 0.04
CA TYR A 368 -0.52 8.21 -0.11
C TYR A 368 0.12 8.88 1.10
N PHE A 369 1.38 9.30 0.94
CA PHE A 369 2.16 9.90 2.02
C PHE A 369 1.54 11.18 2.58
N ASP A 370 1.06 12.07 1.73
CA ASP A 370 0.40 13.32 2.10
C ASP A 370 -0.82 13.07 3.02
N LEU A 371 -1.65 12.10 2.65
CA LEU A 371 -2.83 11.73 3.41
C LEU A 371 -2.45 11.10 4.76
N VAL A 372 -1.62 10.06 4.76
CA VAL A 372 -1.25 9.36 6.00
C VAL A 372 -0.51 10.28 6.96
N LYS A 373 0.39 11.15 6.46
CA LYS A 373 1.07 12.16 7.29
C LYS A 373 0.07 13.12 7.94
N SER A 374 -0.95 13.55 7.21
CA SER A 374 -1.99 14.45 7.71
C SER A 374 -2.86 13.78 8.78
N LEU A 375 -3.31 12.55 8.53
CA LEU A 375 -4.09 11.75 9.49
C LEU A 375 -3.30 11.44 10.77
N SER A 376 -2.03 11.06 10.63
CA SER A 376 -1.19 10.58 11.74
C SER A 376 -0.58 11.68 12.61
N LYS A 377 -0.64 12.94 12.17
CA LYS A 377 -0.02 14.08 12.88
C LYS A 377 -0.48 14.21 14.33
N LYS A 378 -1.75 13.92 14.61
CA LYS A 378 -2.35 13.97 15.97
C LYS A 378 -2.75 12.59 16.52
N ALA A 379 -2.57 11.53 15.73
CA ALA A 379 -2.95 10.18 16.13
C ALA A 379 -1.90 9.53 17.02
N ASN A 380 -2.30 8.66 17.95
CA ASN A 380 -1.36 7.89 18.75
C ASN A 380 -0.68 6.75 17.97
N PHE A 381 -1.41 6.18 17.03
CA PHE A 381 -0.98 5.10 16.13
C PHE A 381 -1.87 5.10 14.89
N ILE A 382 -1.50 4.29 13.90
CA ILE A 382 -2.19 4.18 12.61
C ILE A 382 -2.89 2.81 12.56
N ALA A 383 -4.17 2.76 12.23
CA ALA A 383 -4.89 1.53 11.94
C ALA A 383 -5.24 1.47 10.45
N VAL A 384 -4.56 0.60 9.71
CA VAL A 384 -4.87 0.38 8.29
C VAL A 384 -5.95 -0.69 8.23
N LEU A 385 -7.16 -0.31 7.80
CA LEU A 385 -8.25 -1.25 7.59
C LEU A 385 -8.25 -1.65 6.11
N THR A 386 -8.11 -2.94 5.81
CA THR A 386 -7.96 -3.38 4.41
C THR A 386 -8.62 -4.74 4.15
N ASN A 387 -9.01 -4.97 2.90
CA ASN A 387 -9.43 -6.28 2.39
C ASN A 387 -8.58 -6.69 1.19
N ASP A 388 -7.49 -7.42 1.44
CA ASP A 388 -6.64 -7.95 0.37
C ASP A 388 -7.14 -9.28 -0.23
N GLY A 389 -8.35 -9.72 0.13
CA GLY A 389 -8.96 -10.92 -0.42
C GLY A 389 -9.06 -10.93 -1.95
N TRP A 390 -9.09 -9.74 -2.57
CA TRP A 390 -9.03 -9.53 -4.01
C TRP A 390 -7.79 -10.12 -4.69
N PHE A 391 -6.68 -10.24 -3.96
CA PHE A 391 -5.38 -10.61 -4.53
C PHE A 391 -4.86 -11.97 -4.04
N LYS A 392 -5.59 -12.67 -3.16
CA LYS A 392 -5.17 -13.93 -2.53
C LYS A 392 -3.75 -13.82 -1.93
N ASN A 393 -3.07 -14.95 -1.68
CA ASN A 393 -1.67 -14.94 -1.27
C ASN A 393 -0.76 -14.71 -2.49
N SER A 394 -0.55 -13.45 -2.89
CA SER A 394 0.22 -13.07 -4.08
C SER A 394 1.19 -11.90 -3.82
N ASP A 395 2.02 -11.56 -4.81
CA ASP A 395 2.97 -10.45 -4.67
C ASP A 395 2.28 -9.11 -4.33
N CYS A 396 1.04 -8.89 -4.77
CA CYS A 396 0.28 -7.66 -4.47
C CYS A 396 0.06 -7.48 -2.96
N THR A 397 -0.25 -8.55 -2.22
CA THR A 397 -0.50 -8.45 -0.77
C THR A 397 0.79 -8.20 0.01
N HIS A 398 1.90 -8.80 -0.43
CA HIS A 398 3.22 -8.50 0.10
C HIS A 398 3.63 -7.04 -0.17
N GLN A 399 3.41 -6.56 -1.39
CA GLN A 399 3.66 -5.16 -1.76
C GLN A 399 2.78 -4.20 -0.96
N HIS A 400 1.52 -4.55 -0.71
CA HIS A 400 0.60 -3.73 0.07
C HIS A 400 1.04 -3.65 1.54
N TYR A 401 1.36 -4.79 2.15
CA TYR A 401 1.87 -4.85 3.53
C TYR A 401 3.16 -4.04 3.73
N LEU A 402 4.02 -3.97 2.70
CA LEU A 402 5.22 -3.14 2.73
C LEU A 402 4.91 -1.66 3.00
N TRP A 403 3.76 -1.15 2.52
CA TRP A 403 3.35 0.22 2.81
C TRP A 403 3.09 0.46 4.29
N GLY A 404 2.50 -0.49 5.00
CA GLY A 404 2.35 -0.41 6.46
C GLY A 404 3.72 -0.25 7.14
N ARG A 405 4.73 -1.00 6.70
CA ARG A 405 6.11 -0.89 7.22
C ARG A 405 6.73 0.48 6.93
N ILE A 406 6.50 1.00 5.73
CA ILE A 406 6.99 2.34 5.35
C ILE A 406 6.32 3.41 6.23
N ARG A 407 4.99 3.37 6.39
CA ARG A 407 4.28 4.36 7.19
C ARG A 407 4.75 4.35 8.65
N ALA A 408 5.06 3.19 9.20
CA ALA A 408 5.64 3.08 10.54
C ALA A 408 7.02 3.75 10.63
N LEU A 409 7.88 3.55 9.63
CA LEU A 409 9.22 4.14 9.58
C LEU A 409 9.19 5.67 9.42
N GLU A 410 8.30 6.19 8.58
CA GLU A 410 8.14 7.62 8.30
C GLU A 410 7.49 8.39 9.46
N THR A 411 6.59 7.75 10.22
CA THR A 411 5.85 8.43 11.30
C THR A 411 6.44 8.16 12.67
N GLY A 412 7.24 7.11 12.84
CA GLY A 412 7.72 6.65 14.14
C GLY A 412 6.59 6.13 15.04
N LYS A 413 5.44 5.76 14.47
CA LYS A 413 4.26 5.25 15.21
C LYS A 413 4.04 3.77 14.91
N TYR A 414 3.36 3.09 15.82
CA TYR A 414 2.86 1.74 15.55
C TYR A 414 1.84 1.78 14.40
N VAL A 415 1.89 0.79 13.52
CA VAL A 415 0.87 0.53 12.51
C VAL A 415 0.16 -0.78 12.85
N LEU A 416 -1.14 -0.69 13.07
CA LEU A 416 -2.07 -1.79 13.28
C LEU A 416 -2.61 -2.18 11.91
N TRP A 417 -2.08 -3.24 11.33
CA TRP A 417 -2.45 -3.68 10.00
C TRP A 417 -3.56 -4.72 10.12
N VAL A 418 -4.79 -4.35 9.73
CA VAL A 418 -5.99 -5.15 9.97
C VAL A 418 -6.62 -5.55 8.65
N ASN A 419 -6.46 -6.83 8.31
CA ASN A 419 -6.89 -7.39 7.04
C ASN A 419 -8.04 -8.37 7.22
N ASN A 420 -8.91 -8.47 6.22
CA ASN A 420 -9.90 -9.54 6.16
C ASN A 420 -9.24 -10.93 6.06
N SER A 421 -8.31 -11.13 5.14
CA SER A 421 -7.85 -12.48 4.76
C SER A 421 -6.38 -12.61 4.42
N SER A 422 -5.67 -11.52 4.15
CA SER A 422 -4.20 -11.51 4.16
C SER A 422 -3.70 -11.26 5.58
N ASP A 423 -2.42 -10.98 5.73
CA ASP A 423 -1.79 -10.86 7.03
C ASP A 423 -2.45 -9.77 7.89
N THR A 424 -2.69 -10.08 9.16
CA THR A 424 -3.13 -9.12 10.19
C THR A 424 -2.11 -9.13 11.31
N GLY A 425 -1.74 -7.96 11.80
CA GLY A 425 -0.80 -7.87 12.91
C GLY A 425 -0.33 -6.45 13.19
N PHE A 426 0.71 -6.37 14.01
CA PHE A 426 1.28 -5.12 14.46
C PHE A 426 2.59 -4.86 13.70
N ILE A 427 2.88 -3.60 13.43
CA ILE A 427 4.16 -3.16 12.89
C ILE A 427 4.68 -2.07 13.82
N ASP A 428 5.89 -2.25 14.33
CA ASP A 428 6.49 -1.27 15.22
C ASP A 428 7.05 -0.03 14.48
N PRO A 429 7.41 1.04 15.21
CA PRO A 429 8.03 2.24 14.62
C PRO A 429 9.31 2.03 13.80
N TYR A 430 9.90 0.84 13.86
CA TYR A 430 11.10 0.45 13.11
C TYR A 430 10.73 -0.38 11.86
N GLY A 431 9.44 -0.46 11.51
CA GLY A 431 8.92 -1.19 10.36
C GLY A 431 9.04 -2.71 10.49
N ARG A 432 9.13 -3.25 11.72
CA ARG A 432 9.23 -4.69 11.98
C ARG A 432 7.84 -5.28 12.27
N PRO A 433 7.46 -6.39 11.62
CA PRO A 433 6.26 -7.14 11.97
C PRO A 433 6.33 -7.69 13.40
N ILE A 434 5.23 -7.58 14.14
CA ILE A 434 5.04 -8.12 15.49
C ILE A 434 3.69 -8.84 15.54
N LYS A 435 3.66 -10.04 16.14
CA LYS A 435 2.44 -10.85 16.37
C LYS A 435 1.48 -10.81 15.15
N ARG A 436 1.82 -11.59 14.13
CA ARG A 436 1.14 -11.63 12.83
C ARG A 436 0.37 -12.92 12.67
N MET A 437 -0.89 -12.81 12.27
CA MET A 437 -1.69 -13.91 11.71
C MET A 437 -1.47 -13.96 10.20
N SER A 438 -1.40 -15.18 9.66
CA SER A 438 -1.08 -15.46 8.27
C SER A 438 -2.33 -15.47 7.37
N TYR A 439 -2.13 -15.61 6.05
CA TYR A 439 -3.22 -15.66 5.08
C TYR A 439 -4.29 -16.72 5.43
N MET A 440 -5.55 -16.30 5.45
CA MET A 440 -6.75 -17.09 5.78
C MET A 440 -6.78 -17.67 7.21
N GLU A 441 -5.88 -17.24 8.09
CA GLU A 441 -5.95 -17.58 9.51
C GLU A 441 -7.11 -16.81 10.17
N LYS A 442 -8.15 -17.50 10.62
CA LYS A 442 -9.29 -16.87 11.29
C LYS A 442 -9.00 -16.71 12.78
N GLY A 443 -9.02 -15.50 13.30
CA GLY A 443 -8.64 -15.31 14.68
C GLY A 443 -8.57 -13.87 15.18
N VAL A 444 -7.98 -13.76 16.37
CA VAL A 444 -7.74 -12.51 17.07
C VAL A 444 -6.29 -12.51 17.51
N VAL A 445 -5.61 -11.37 17.33
CA VAL A 445 -4.27 -11.15 17.86
C VAL A 445 -4.25 -9.93 18.75
N VAL A 446 -3.67 -10.08 19.94
CA VAL A 446 -3.65 -9.03 20.98
C VAL A 446 -2.21 -8.64 21.30
N TYR A 447 -1.95 -7.33 21.33
CA TYR A 447 -0.64 -6.78 21.65
C TYR A 447 -0.75 -5.43 22.37
N GLU A 448 0.33 -5.07 23.06
CA GLU A 448 0.47 -3.80 23.74
C GLU A 448 1.30 -2.85 22.88
N VAL A 449 0.67 -1.78 22.40
CA VAL A 449 1.32 -0.77 21.57
C VAL A 449 1.60 0.50 22.38
N LYS A 450 2.60 1.26 21.96
CA LYS A 450 2.88 2.58 22.53
C LYS A 450 2.09 3.65 21.79
N ALA A 451 1.28 4.39 22.52
CA ALA A 451 0.51 5.53 22.04
C ALA A 451 1.41 6.79 21.99
N VAL A 452 2.07 7.01 20.86
CA VAL A 452 3.01 8.12 20.65
C VAL A 452 2.25 9.37 20.23
N GLN A 453 2.39 10.47 20.96
CA GLN A 453 1.77 11.76 20.58
C GLN A 453 2.47 12.39 19.36
#